data_AF-A0A7N2MGL1-F1
#
_entry.id   AF-A0A7N2MGL1-F1
#
_cell.length_a   1.000
_cell.length_b   1.000
_cell.length_c   1.000
_cell.angle_alpha   90.00
_cell.angle_beta   90.00
_cell.angle_gamma   90.00
#
_symmetry.space_group_name_H-M   'P 1'
#
loop_
_entity.id
_entity.type
_entity.pdbx_description
1 polymer ?
#
loop_
_entity_poly.entity_id
_entity_poly.type
_entity_poly.pdbx_seq_one_letter_code
_entity_poly.pdbx_strand_id
1 'polypeptide(L)'
;MLNYNEEVEVVFQGTNLIDASIEHPMHLHGCSFYAIGSGYGVFDNETDPKGYNFVDPPKLNTVTLPKNGWFAIGFKASNPGVWLWHCLYARHLSWGMNSVFIVKNGGTKETSIREPLPYLPPCKDSFTSRLQQYENSAAYRLNKID
;
A
#
# COMPACT_ATOMS: atom_id res chain seq x y z
N MET A 1 -9.53 10.79 -1.48
CA MET A 1 -8.88 11.90 -0.73
C MET A 1 -9.56 11.99 0.61
N LEU A 2 -8.79 12.07 1.69
CA LEU A 2 -9.24 11.95 3.08
C LEU A 2 -8.98 13.27 3.81
N ASN A 3 -9.87 13.62 4.72
CA ASN A 3 -9.66 14.72 5.65
C ASN A 3 -8.71 14.28 6.77
N TYR A 4 -7.96 15.23 7.33
CA TYR A 4 -7.12 14.94 8.50
C TYR A 4 -7.98 14.39 9.64
N ASN A 5 -7.51 13.31 10.28
CA ASN A 5 -8.20 12.58 11.35
C ASN A 5 -9.50 11.87 10.96
N GLU A 6 -9.80 11.73 9.66
CA GLU A 6 -10.89 10.87 9.20
C GLU A 6 -10.64 9.40 9.61
N GLU A 7 -11.66 8.74 10.15
CA GLU A 7 -11.63 7.31 10.44
C GLU A 7 -12.13 6.57 9.22
N VAL A 8 -11.29 5.67 8.70
CA VAL A 8 -11.48 5.05 7.40
C VAL A 8 -11.51 3.54 7.56
N GLU A 9 -12.58 2.94 7.06
CA GLU A 9 -12.65 1.52 6.78
C GLU A 9 -12.41 1.30 5.29
N VAL A 10 -11.57 0.31 4.95
CA VAL A 10 -11.38 -0.13 3.57
C VAL A 10 -11.51 -1.65 3.51
N VAL A 11 -12.38 -2.12 2.64
CA VAL A 11 -12.52 -3.54 2.31
C VAL A 11 -11.89 -3.81 0.96
N PHE A 12 -10.97 -4.77 0.92
CA PHE A 12 -10.33 -5.23 -0.30
C PHE A 12 -10.90 -6.58 -0.70
N GLN A 13 -11.33 -6.70 -1.95
CA GLN A 13 -11.86 -7.92 -2.54
C GLN A 13 -10.86 -8.53 -3.51
N GLY A 14 -10.49 -9.78 -3.25
CA GLY A 14 -9.74 -10.62 -4.18
C GLY A 14 -10.68 -11.18 -5.24
N THR A 15 -10.28 -11.09 -6.50
CA THR A 15 -11.06 -11.61 -7.63
C THR A 15 -10.42 -12.87 -8.19
N ASN A 16 -11.19 -13.62 -8.99
CA ASN A 16 -10.70 -14.78 -9.72
C ASN A 16 -10.44 -14.42 -11.19
N LEU A 17 -9.39 -13.64 -11.45
CA LEU A 17 -9.05 -13.25 -12.81
C LEU A 17 -8.38 -14.41 -13.55
N ILE A 18 -8.91 -14.78 -14.72
CA ILE A 18 -8.39 -15.85 -15.61
C ILE A 18 -8.24 -17.19 -14.86
N ASP A 19 -9.22 -17.52 -14.01
CA ASP A 19 -9.23 -18.76 -13.20
C ASP A 19 -7.95 -19.00 -12.37
N ALA A 20 -7.25 -17.92 -12.03
CA ALA A 20 -5.94 -17.94 -11.40
C ALA A 20 -5.86 -17.01 -10.19
N SER A 21 -6.83 -17.10 -9.27
CA SER A 21 -6.76 -16.35 -8.01
C SER A 21 -5.51 -16.71 -7.20
N ILE A 22 -4.79 -15.67 -6.78
CA ILE A 22 -3.61 -15.76 -5.92
C ILE A 22 -3.78 -14.85 -4.71
N GLU A 23 -2.91 -15.04 -3.73
CA GLU A 23 -2.85 -14.14 -2.57
C GLU A 23 -2.10 -12.86 -2.94
N HIS A 24 -2.48 -11.74 -2.32
CA HIS A 24 -1.82 -10.46 -2.58
C HIS A 24 -1.40 -9.81 -1.25
N PRO A 25 -0.10 -9.72 -0.95
CA PRO A 25 0.37 -8.95 0.20
C PRO A 25 0.20 -7.46 -0.12
N MET A 26 -0.73 -6.80 0.57
CA MET A 26 -1.05 -5.38 0.36
C MET A 26 -0.43 -4.53 1.43
N HIS A 27 0.24 -3.44 1.03
CA HIS A 27 1.02 -2.57 1.90
C HIS A 27 0.58 -1.11 1.81
N LEU A 28 0.49 -0.44 2.96
CA LEU A 28 0.21 1.00 3.08
C LEU A 28 1.45 1.76 3.54
N HIS A 29 1.81 2.80 2.79
CA HIS A 29 2.81 3.77 3.21
C HIS A 29 2.21 4.76 4.22
N GLY A 30 3.07 5.41 5.01
CA GLY A 30 2.71 6.55 5.86
C GLY A 30 1.96 6.23 7.16
N CYS A 31 1.28 5.09 7.26
CA CYS A 31 0.62 4.67 8.49
C CYS A 31 0.52 3.15 8.63
N SER A 32 0.39 2.70 9.87
CA SER A 32 -0.11 1.36 10.17
C SER A 32 -1.64 1.41 10.29
N PHE A 33 -2.28 0.29 10.00
CA PHE A 33 -3.72 0.08 10.08
C PHE A 33 -4.02 -1.12 10.99
N TYR A 34 -5.26 -1.24 11.45
CA TYR A 34 -5.76 -2.42 12.13
C TYR A 34 -6.41 -3.34 11.12
N ALA A 35 -6.01 -4.62 11.08
CA ALA A 35 -6.73 -5.62 10.29
C ALA A 35 -7.91 -6.13 11.13
N ILE A 36 -9.12 -5.70 10.78
CA ILE A 36 -10.32 -5.87 11.62
C ILE A 36 -11.16 -7.07 11.20
N GLY A 37 -10.99 -7.57 9.97
CA GLY A 37 -11.70 -8.76 9.49
C GLY A 37 -11.08 -9.33 8.23
N SER A 38 -11.34 -10.61 7.98
CA SER A 38 -11.03 -11.28 6.72
C SER A 38 -11.97 -12.46 6.52
N GLY A 39 -12.12 -12.87 5.26
CA GLY A 39 -13.00 -13.97 4.90
C GLY A 39 -12.70 -14.51 3.50
N TYR A 40 -13.39 -15.58 3.16
CA TYR A 40 -13.42 -16.15 1.81
C TYR A 40 -14.74 -15.79 1.13
N GLY A 41 -14.77 -15.84 -0.19
CA GLY A 41 -15.89 -15.45 -1.01
C GLY A 41 -15.94 -13.94 -1.29
N VAL A 42 -17.14 -13.47 -1.62
CA VAL A 42 -17.44 -12.06 -1.85
C VAL A 42 -17.86 -11.44 -0.52
N PHE A 43 -17.29 -10.30 -0.17
CA PHE A 43 -17.66 -9.56 1.03
C PHE A 43 -19.16 -9.20 1.05
N ASP A 44 -19.81 -9.46 2.17
CA ASP A 44 -21.20 -9.11 2.45
C ASP A 44 -21.26 -8.00 3.51
N ASN A 45 -21.75 -6.83 3.12
CA ASN A 45 -21.78 -5.64 3.98
C ASN A 45 -22.79 -5.72 5.15
N GLU A 46 -23.69 -6.70 5.17
CA GLU A 46 -24.67 -6.89 6.25
C GLU A 46 -24.21 -7.94 7.26
N THR A 47 -23.48 -8.97 6.82
CA THR A 47 -23.13 -10.12 7.65
C THR A 47 -21.68 -10.10 8.12
N ASP A 48 -20.72 -9.78 7.24
CA ASP A 48 -19.29 -9.85 7.57
C ASP A 48 -18.86 -8.83 8.64
N PRO A 49 -19.34 -7.56 8.66
CA PRO A 49 -18.98 -6.62 9.71
C PRO A 49 -19.34 -7.06 11.13
N LYS A 50 -20.32 -7.97 11.28
CA LYS A 50 -20.69 -8.54 12.59
C LYS A 50 -19.59 -9.42 13.18
N GLY A 51 -18.68 -9.92 12.35
CA GLY A 51 -17.53 -10.73 12.74
C GLY A 51 -16.24 -9.94 12.95
N TYR A 52 -16.26 -8.61 12.82
CA TYR A 52 -15.05 -7.81 12.97
C TYR A 52 -14.50 -7.85 14.40
N ASN A 53 -13.17 -7.90 14.51
CA ASN A 53 -12.47 -7.76 15.77
C ASN A 53 -12.21 -6.28 16.07
N PHE A 54 -12.98 -5.72 17.00
CA PHE A 54 -12.78 -4.36 17.52
C PHE A 54 -12.16 -4.33 18.93
N VAL A 55 -11.80 -5.48 19.49
CA VAL A 55 -11.24 -5.58 20.85
C VAL A 55 -9.72 -5.47 20.80
N ASP A 56 -9.09 -6.30 19.97
CA ASP A 56 -7.63 -6.40 19.87
C ASP A 56 -7.14 -6.71 18.44
N PRO A 57 -7.60 -5.97 17.41
CA PRO A 57 -7.15 -6.24 16.04
C PRO A 57 -5.63 -6.00 15.91
N PRO A 58 -4.92 -6.84 15.14
CA PRO A 58 -3.50 -6.66 14.91
C PRO A 58 -3.24 -5.36 14.14
N LYS A 59 -2.30 -4.56 14.65
CA LYS A 59 -1.82 -3.34 14.01
C LYS A 59 -0.67 -3.66 13.06
N LEU A 60 -0.90 -3.54 11.77
CA LEU A 60 0.01 -3.95 10.70
C LEU A 60 0.24 -2.80 9.71
N ASN A 61 1.27 -2.90 8.87
CA ASN A 61 1.44 -2.05 7.68
C ASN A 61 1.24 -2.84 6.38
N THR A 62 1.12 -4.17 6.49
CA THR A 62 0.98 -5.11 5.39
C THR A 62 0.05 -6.22 5.83
N VAL A 63 -0.90 -6.60 4.97
CA VAL A 63 -1.80 -7.72 5.21
C VAL A 63 -2.02 -8.48 3.91
N THR A 64 -2.15 -9.81 4.00
CA THR A 64 -2.36 -10.67 2.84
C THR A 64 -3.84 -10.75 2.50
N LEU A 65 -4.20 -10.38 1.27
CA LEU A 65 -5.49 -10.67 0.67
C LEU A 65 -5.58 -12.17 0.36
N PRO A 66 -6.53 -12.91 0.96
CA PRO A 66 -6.71 -14.33 0.65
C PRO A 66 -7.14 -14.55 -0.81
N LYS A 67 -6.80 -15.73 -1.35
CA LYS A 67 -7.34 -16.21 -2.63
C LYS A 67 -8.86 -16.27 -2.54
N ASN A 68 -9.55 -15.76 -3.57
CA ASN A 68 -11.02 -15.73 -3.63
C ASN A 68 -11.65 -15.25 -2.31
N GLY A 69 -11.11 -14.20 -1.70
CA GLY A 69 -11.56 -13.73 -0.39
C GLY A 69 -11.45 -12.23 -0.26
N TRP A 70 -11.61 -11.76 0.96
CA TRP A 70 -11.58 -10.34 1.29
C TRP A 70 -10.86 -10.09 2.62
N PHE A 71 -10.43 -8.85 2.83
CA PHE A 71 -10.04 -8.37 4.15
C PHE A 71 -10.49 -6.93 4.35
N ALA A 72 -10.73 -6.56 5.60
CA ALA A 72 -11.11 -5.23 6.03
C ALA A 72 -10.03 -4.64 6.93
N ILE A 73 -9.67 -3.39 6.68
CA ILE A 73 -8.77 -2.61 7.53
C ILE A 73 -9.46 -1.35 8.04
N GLY A 74 -9.10 -0.95 9.25
CA GLY A 74 -9.46 0.34 9.84
C GLY A 74 -8.22 1.15 10.16
N PHE A 75 -8.20 2.44 9.79
CA PHE A 75 -7.16 3.36 10.21
C PHE A 75 -7.66 4.79 10.33
N LYS A 76 -6.92 5.60 11.09
CA LYS A 76 -7.15 7.03 11.20
C LYS A 76 -6.18 7.78 10.30
N ALA A 77 -6.69 8.63 9.42
CA ALA A 77 -5.92 9.44 8.48
C ALA A 77 -5.23 10.64 9.18
N SER A 78 -4.35 10.36 10.15
CA SER A 78 -3.71 11.38 11.00
C SER A 78 -2.29 11.75 10.54
N ASN A 79 -1.89 11.34 9.33
CA ASN A 79 -0.59 11.69 8.74
C ASN A 79 -0.83 12.39 7.38
N PRO A 80 -0.76 13.74 7.30
CA PRO A 80 -0.96 14.49 6.07
C PRO A 80 0.12 14.15 5.03
N GLY A 81 -0.29 13.89 3.80
CA GLY A 81 0.64 13.46 2.77
C GLY A 81 -0.02 12.71 1.62
N VAL A 82 0.84 12.09 0.82
CA VAL A 82 0.47 11.29 -0.35
C VAL A 82 1.06 9.90 -0.14
N TRP A 83 0.19 8.93 0.17
CA TRP A 83 0.60 7.61 0.64
C TRP A 83 0.23 6.53 -0.36
N LEU A 84 1.24 5.81 -0.85
CA LEU A 84 1.07 4.71 -1.78
C LEU A 84 0.47 3.50 -1.05
N TRP A 85 -0.56 2.92 -1.65
CA TRP A 85 -1.11 1.64 -1.29
C TRP A 85 -0.89 0.68 -2.45
N HIS A 86 -0.27 -0.48 -2.22
CA HIS A 86 0.06 -1.36 -3.33
C HIS A 86 0.27 -2.82 -2.93
N CYS A 87 0.21 -3.70 -3.93
CA CYS A 87 0.70 -5.06 -3.77
C CYS A 87 2.23 -5.06 -3.65
N LEU A 88 2.79 -5.81 -2.70
CA LEU A 88 4.25 -5.94 -2.52
C LEU A 88 4.92 -6.82 -3.58
N TYR A 89 4.16 -7.56 -4.38
CA TYR A 89 4.73 -8.19 -5.56
C TYR A 89 5.08 -7.13 -6.60
N ALA A 90 6.37 -6.92 -6.81
CA ALA A 90 6.90 -5.90 -7.73
C ALA A 90 6.28 -5.97 -9.13
N ARG A 91 5.99 -7.18 -9.62
CA ARG A 91 5.29 -7.41 -10.88
C ARG A 91 3.87 -6.84 -10.88
N HIS A 92 3.11 -7.05 -9.81
CA HIS A 92 1.74 -6.51 -9.72
C HIS A 92 1.75 -5.00 -9.50
N LEU A 93 2.71 -4.48 -8.71
CA LEU A 93 2.91 -3.05 -8.57
C LEU A 93 3.15 -2.39 -9.94
N SER A 94 4.06 -2.94 -10.76
CA SER A 94 4.36 -2.39 -12.10
C SER A 94 3.23 -2.59 -13.11
N TRP A 95 2.37 -3.59 -12.93
CA TRP A 95 1.15 -3.78 -13.72
C TRP A 95 -0.01 -2.88 -13.31
N GLY A 96 0.14 -2.10 -12.24
CA GLY A 96 -0.86 -1.11 -11.81
C GLY A 96 -1.74 -1.54 -10.63
N MET A 97 -1.38 -2.59 -9.89
CA MET A 97 -2.08 -2.97 -8.65
C MET A 97 -1.65 -2.06 -7.49
N ASN A 98 -2.00 -0.79 -7.61
CA ASN A 98 -1.69 0.27 -6.67
C ASN A 98 -2.79 1.35 -6.66
N SER A 99 -2.81 2.14 -5.60
CA SER A 99 -3.62 3.34 -5.45
C SER A 99 -2.92 4.30 -4.49
N VAL A 100 -3.46 5.50 -4.33
CA VAL A 100 -2.86 6.54 -3.50
C VAL A 100 -3.90 7.18 -2.60
N PHE A 101 -3.61 7.21 -1.30
CA PHE A 101 -4.36 7.99 -0.33
C PHE A 101 -3.73 9.37 -0.18
N ILE A 102 -4.49 10.41 -0.52
CA ILE A 102 -4.13 11.80 -0.23
C ILE A 102 -4.83 12.19 1.06
N VAL A 103 -4.06 12.44 2.12
CA VAL A 103 -4.55 12.94 3.41
C VAL A 103 -4.29 14.44 3.45
N LYS A 104 -5.35 15.23 3.54
CA LYS A 104 -5.27 16.69 3.59
C LYS A 104 -4.58 17.18 4.87
N ASN A 105 -4.12 18.43 4.83
CA ASN A 105 -3.67 19.14 6.03
C ASN A 105 -4.81 19.29 7.04
N GLY A 106 -4.46 19.26 8.32
CA GLY A 106 -5.31 19.67 9.43
C GLY A 106 -5.31 21.19 9.64
N GLY A 107 -5.65 21.62 10.86
CA GLY A 107 -5.79 23.04 11.20
C GLY A 107 -4.50 23.76 11.62
N THR A 108 -3.41 23.04 11.86
CA THR A 108 -2.14 23.58 12.37
C THR A 108 -0.97 23.25 11.46
N LYS A 109 0.18 23.91 11.67
CA LYS A 109 1.42 23.64 10.95
C LYS A 109 1.95 22.23 11.24
N GLU A 110 1.79 21.75 12.46
CA GLU A 110 2.20 20.42 12.92
C GLU A 110 1.34 19.33 12.28
N THR A 111 0.09 19.65 11.95
CA THR A 111 -0.86 18.78 11.25
C THR A 111 -0.88 19.03 9.74
N SER A 112 0.15 19.65 9.17
CA SER A 112 0.25 19.92 7.74
C SER A 112 1.47 19.22 7.13
N ILE A 113 1.39 18.87 5.84
CA ILE A 113 2.55 18.37 5.11
C ILE A 113 3.66 19.43 5.14
N ARG A 114 4.91 18.97 5.26
CA ARG A 114 6.07 19.84 5.18
C ARG A 114 6.26 20.34 3.75
N GLU A 115 6.85 21.52 3.62
CA GLU A 115 7.26 22.03 2.32
C GLU A 115 8.27 21.08 1.65
N PRO A 116 8.18 20.91 0.32
CA PRO A 116 9.15 20.10 -0.42
C PRO A 116 10.58 20.62 -0.23
N LEU A 117 11.54 19.69 -0.10
CA LEU A 117 12.95 20.07 0.01
C LEU A 117 13.44 20.67 -1.34
N PRO A 118 14.27 21.73 -1.34
CA PRO A 118 14.70 22.41 -2.58
C PRO A 118 15.48 21.53 -3.56
N TYR A 119 16.02 20.41 -3.09
CA TYR A 119 16.89 19.50 -3.85
C TYR A 119 16.20 18.18 -4.24
N LEU A 120 14.86 18.13 -4.24
CA LEU A 120 14.15 16.96 -4.78
C LEU A 120 14.47 16.79 -6.28
N PRO A 121 14.64 15.54 -6.77
CA PRO A 121 14.91 15.28 -8.18
C PRO A 121 13.85 15.91 -9.10
N PRO A 122 14.23 16.56 -10.20
CA PRO A 122 13.27 17.15 -11.12
C PRO A 122 12.53 16.06 -11.90
N CYS A 123 11.25 16.29 -12.21
CA CYS A 123 10.46 15.31 -12.99
C CYS A 123 10.92 15.15 -14.45
N LYS A 124 11.75 16.08 -14.94
CA LYS A 124 12.21 16.15 -16.33
C LYS A 124 13.54 15.45 -16.57
N ASP A 125 14.26 15.07 -15.52
CA ASP A 125 15.46 14.26 -15.73
C ASP A 125 15.02 12.88 -16.20
N SER A 126 15.48 12.50 -17.39
CA SER A 126 15.36 11.12 -17.82
C SER A 126 16.07 10.28 -16.78
N PHE A 127 15.33 9.35 -16.17
CA PHE A 127 15.90 8.33 -15.32
C PHE A 127 16.80 7.47 -16.20
N THR A 128 18.02 7.95 -16.47
CA THR A 128 19.10 7.10 -16.95
C THR A 128 19.45 6.26 -15.75
N SER A 129 18.80 5.10 -15.65
CA SER A 129 19.36 3.99 -14.88
C SER A 129 20.73 3.71 -15.48
N ARG A 130 21.77 4.38 -14.97
CA ARG A 130 23.13 3.96 -15.24
C ARG A 130 23.29 2.65 -14.49
N LEU A 131 22.97 1.55 -15.16
CA LEU A 131 23.60 0.29 -14.84
C LEU A 131 25.09 0.54 -15.03
N GLN A 132 25.79 0.83 -13.95
CA GLN A 132 27.23 0.95 -13.99
C GLN A 132 27.72 -0.46 -14.35
N GLN A 133 28.29 -0.59 -15.56
CA GLN A 133 28.84 -1.85 -16.01
C GLN A 133 30.01 -2.18 -15.08
N TYR A 134 29.81 -3.09 -14.14
CA TYR A 134 30.87 -3.60 -13.31
C TYR A 134 31.68 -4.59 -14.17
N GLU A 135 32.83 -4.14 -14.68
CA GLU A 135 33.79 -5.04 -15.32
C GLU A 135 34.46 -5.88 -14.23
N ASN A 136 33.94 -7.08 -14.00
CA ASN A 136 34.69 -8.11 -13.29
C ASN A 136 35.52 -8.87 -14.34
N SER A 137 36.81 -9.03 -14.10
CA SER A 137 37.75 -9.76 -14.97
C SER A 137 37.50 -11.27 -15.06
N ALA A 138 36.32 -11.74 -14.67
CA ALA A 138 35.86 -13.11 -14.79
C ALA A 138 34.45 -13.12 -15.38
N ALA A 139 34.30 -13.78 -16.52
CA ALA A 139 33.11 -13.82 -17.36
C ALA A 139 31.92 -14.52 -16.69
N TYR A 140 31.22 -13.87 -15.77
CA TYR A 140 29.85 -14.22 -15.38
C TYR A 140 29.08 -12.93 -15.02
N ARG A 141 28.06 -12.59 -15.83
CA ARG A 141 27.17 -11.45 -15.59
C ARG A 141 26.25 -11.78 -14.41
N LEU A 142 26.63 -11.33 -13.22
CA LEU A 142 25.76 -11.30 -12.05
C LEU A 142 25.38 -9.84 -11.79
N ASN A 143 24.08 -9.54 -11.86
CA ASN A 143 23.56 -8.25 -11.47
C ASN A 143 23.58 -8.17 -9.94
N LYS A 144 24.45 -7.31 -9.39
CA LYS A 144 24.46 -6.99 -7.97
C LYS A 144 23.41 -5.90 -7.74
N ILE A 145 22.53 -6.11 -6.77
CA ILE A 145 21.58 -5.11 -6.29
C ILE A 145 22.16 -4.64 -4.96
N ASP A 146 22.58 -3.38 -4.89
CA ASP A 146 22.87 -2.70 -3.62
C ASP A 146 21.55 -2.26 -2.96
#